data_AF-W1I5P0-F1
#
_entry.id   AF-W1I5P0-F1
#
_cell.length_a   1.000
_cell.length_b   1.000
_cell.length_c   1.000
_cell.angle_alpha   90.00
_cell.angle_beta   90.00
_cell.angle_gamma   90.00
#
_symmetry.space_group_name_H-M   'P 1'
#
loop_
_entity.id
_entity.type
_entity.pdbx_description
1 polymer ?
#
loop_
_entity_poly.entity_id
_entity_poly.type
_entity_poly.pdbx_seq_one_letter_code
_entity_poly.pdbx_strand_id
1 'polypeptide(L)'
;MKPVEHNYAIPRTLVLSLLSLLSISASAKCGAVDYSWGADGLAEATSYLGTMMIYTIDVLYAGAAIMVVVASLQIYIKMNLHEGDVTKSIMMLIGGILFMIGAMIVMPAFFGYQDMSFIF
;
A
#
# COMPACT_ATOMS: atom_id res chain seq x y z
N MET A 1 -57.94 -58.57 20.36
CA MET A 1 -56.52 -58.20 20.41
C MET A 1 -56.31 -57.05 19.42
N LYS A 2 -56.02 -55.84 19.88
CA LYS A 2 -55.68 -54.70 18.99
C LYS A 2 -54.15 -54.64 18.88
N PRO A 3 -53.57 -54.54 17.68
CA PRO A 3 -52.12 -54.56 17.50
C PRO A 3 -51.51 -53.25 18.03
N VAL A 4 -50.32 -53.36 18.63
CA VAL A 4 -49.53 -52.22 19.12
C VAL A 4 -48.78 -51.62 17.93
N GLU A 5 -49.22 -50.45 17.48
CA GLU A 5 -48.58 -49.67 16.42
C GLU A 5 -47.25 -49.10 16.94
N HIS A 6 -46.14 -49.72 16.56
CA HIS A 6 -44.80 -49.27 16.96
C HIS A 6 -44.42 -48.03 16.14
N ASN A 7 -44.42 -46.85 16.78
CA ASN A 7 -44.16 -45.54 16.15
C ASN A 7 -42.69 -45.36 15.72
N TYR A 8 -42.29 -46.01 14.62
CA TYR A 8 -40.97 -45.85 14.00
C TYR A 8 -40.81 -44.57 13.17
N ALA A 9 -41.87 -43.76 13.02
CA ALA A 9 -41.84 -42.52 12.25
C ALA A 9 -40.99 -41.43 12.93
N ILE A 10 -41.12 -41.26 14.25
CA ILE A 10 -40.40 -40.23 15.03
C ILE A 10 -38.87 -40.43 15.00
N PRO A 11 -38.32 -41.64 15.28
CA PRO A 11 -36.88 -41.84 15.23
C PRO A 11 -36.32 -41.72 13.80
N ARG A 12 -37.08 -42.12 12.76
CA ARG A 12 -36.66 -41.98 11.37
C ARG A 12 -36.51 -40.51 10.95
N THR A 13 -37.45 -39.65 11.33
CA THR A 13 -37.38 -38.22 11.01
C THR A 13 -36.23 -37.53 11.76
N LEU A 14 -35.97 -37.95 13.01
CA LEU A 14 -34.82 -37.46 13.79
C LEU A 14 -33.49 -37.84 13.15
N VAL A 15 -33.34 -39.10 12.71
CA VAL A 15 -32.13 -39.57 12.03
C VAL A 15 -31.92 -38.84 10.71
N LEU A 16 -32.98 -38.60 9.93
CA LEU A 16 -32.90 -37.83 8.68
C LEU A 16 -32.53 -36.36 8.92
N SER A 17 -33.04 -35.73 9.97
CA SER A 17 -32.68 -34.36 10.37
C SER A 17 -31.23 -34.27 10.85
N LEU A 18 -30.72 -35.28 11.55
CA LEU A 18 -29.34 -35.31 12.00
C LEU A 18 -28.38 -35.52 10.82
N LEU A 19 -28.79 -36.33 9.85
CA LEU A 19 -28.02 -36.58 8.64
C LEU A 19 -27.94 -35.32 7.75
N SER A 20 -29.02 -34.54 7.65
CA SER A 20 -29.02 -33.28 6.88
C SER A 20 -28.16 -32.18 7.53
N LEU A 21 -28.13 -32.11 8.87
CA LEU A 21 -27.23 -31.22 9.61
C LEU A 21 -25.76 -31.58 9.41
N LEU A 22 -25.44 -32.89 9.33
CA LEU A 22 -24.10 -33.36 9.00
C LEU A 22 -23.70 -33.02 7.55
N SER A 23 -24.64 -33.11 6.60
CA SER A 23 -24.40 -32.77 5.19
C SER A 23 -24.09 -31.28 4.97
N ILE A 24 -24.62 -30.37 5.78
CA ILE A 24 -24.27 -28.94 5.73
C ILE A 24 -22.83 -28.72 6.19
N SER A 25 -22.37 -29.47 7.19
CA SER A 25 -20.99 -29.41 7.69
C SER A 25 -19.98 -30.04 6.72
N ALA A 26 -20.43 -30.98 5.88
CA ALA A 26 -19.64 -31.62 4.83
C ALA A 26 -19.76 -30.93 3.46
N SER A 27 -20.44 -29.77 3.38
CA SER A 27 -20.37 -28.91 2.20
C SER A 27 -18.93 -28.44 2.04
N ALA A 28 -18.17 -29.17 1.21
CA ALA A 28 -16.87 -28.72 0.76
C ALA A 28 -17.07 -27.37 0.07
N LYS A 29 -16.36 -26.33 0.55
CA LYS A 29 -16.31 -24.99 -0.04
C LYS A 29 -15.62 -25.06 -1.41
N CYS A 30 -16.22 -25.79 -2.36
CA CYS A 30 -15.73 -26.01 -3.70
C CYS A 30 -16.19 -24.84 -4.57
N GLY A 31 -15.54 -23.68 -4.41
CA GLY A 31 -15.84 -22.52 -5.25
C GLY A 31 -15.29 -21.19 -4.76
N ALA A 32 -14.78 -21.09 -3.54
CA ALA A 32 -14.12 -19.87 -3.06
C ALA A 32 -12.63 -20.16 -2.83
N VAL A 33 -11.78 -19.69 -3.74
CA VAL A 33 -10.34 -19.65 -3.54
C VAL A 33 -10.10 -18.66 -2.40
N ASP A 34 -9.57 -19.12 -1.25
CA ASP A 34 -9.26 -18.27 -0.12
C ASP A 34 -8.03 -17.40 -0.44
N TYR A 35 -8.24 -16.30 -1.15
CA TYR A 35 -7.20 -15.28 -1.39
C TYR A 35 -6.77 -14.56 -0.12
N SER A 36 -7.33 -14.89 1.05
CA SER A 36 -6.94 -14.31 2.33
C SER A 36 -5.43 -14.37 2.54
N TRP A 37 -4.75 -15.46 2.16
CA TRP A 37 -3.31 -15.56 2.35
C TRP A 37 -2.52 -14.65 1.40
N GLY A 38 -2.96 -14.51 0.14
CA GLY A 38 -2.33 -13.58 -0.81
C GLY A 38 -2.67 -12.12 -0.53
N ALA A 39 -3.90 -11.85 -0.07
CA ALA A 39 -4.36 -10.52 0.33
C ALA A 39 -3.69 -10.06 1.62
N ASP A 40 -3.49 -10.95 2.58
CA ASP A 40 -2.76 -10.68 3.82
C ASP A 40 -1.26 -10.47 3.55
N GLY A 41 -0.66 -11.28 2.67
CA GLY A 41 0.72 -11.06 2.23
C GLY A 41 0.91 -9.75 1.44
N LEU A 42 -0.09 -9.34 0.65
CA LEU A 42 -0.05 -8.06 -0.04
C LEU A 42 -0.24 -6.88 0.92
N ALA A 43 -1.13 -7.01 1.91
CA ALA A 43 -1.31 -6.02 2.96
C ALA A 43 -0.05 -5.86 3.84
N GLU A 44 0.62 -6.97 4.15
CA GLU A 44 1.91 -6.97 4.84
C GLU A 44 3.00 -6.28 4.00
N ALA A 45 3.07 -6.53 2.69
CA ALA A 45 3.99 -5.84 1.81
C ALA A 45 3.71 -4.32 1.73
N THR A 46 2.43 -3.92 1.62
CA THR A 46 2.06 -2.49 1.57
C THR A 46 2.38 -1.77 2.88
N SER A 47 2.18 -2.41 4.04
CA SER A 47 2.53 -1.84 5.34
C SER A 47 4.05 -1.76 5.55
N TYR A 48 4.81 -2.77 5.11
CA TYR A 48 6.27 -2.75 5.11
C TYR A 48 6.83 -1.58 4.28
N LEU A 49 6.34 -1.41 3.04
CA LEU A 49 6.74 -0.30 2.18
C LEU A 49 6.43 1.07 2.80
N GLY A 50 5.31 1.18 3.53
CA GLY A 50 4.97 2.37 4.30
C GLY A 50 6.02 2.79 5.31
N THR A 51 6.50 1.83 6.10
CA THR A 51 7.54 2.08 7.10
C THR A 51 8.90 2.43 6.49
N MET A 52 9.19 1.94 5.28
CA MET A 52 10.45 2.21 4.58
C MET A 52 10.44 3.51 3.77
N MET A 53 9.26 4.13 3.62
CA MET A 53 9.10 5.31 2.78
C MET A 53 9.75 6.57 3.36
N ILE A 54 9.76 6.72 4.69
CA ILE A 54 10.43 7.86 5.34
C ILE A 54 11.92 7.90 5.00
N TYR A 55 12.60 6.75 5.00
CA TYR A 55 14.02 6.66 4.66
C TYR A 55 14.28 7.01 3.19
N THR A 56 13.35 6.65 2.31
CA THR A 56 13.46 6.97 0.88
C THR A 56 13.38 8.48 0.66
N ILE A 57 12.49 9.17 1.38
CA ILE A 57 12.33 10.63 1.29
C ILE A 57 13.53 11.35 1.89
N ASP A 58 14.11 10.85 2.99
CA ASP A 58 15.32 11.42 3.59
C ASP A 58 16.53 11.33 2.66
N VAL A 59 16.72 10.20 1.97
CA VAL A 59 17.79 10.04 0.98
C VAL A 59 17.57 10.94 -0.24
N LEU A 60 16.32 11.09 -0.71
CA LEU A 60 15.98 12.03 -1.77
C LEU A 60 16.30 13.48 -1.36
N TYR A 61 15.96 13.86 -0.13
CA TYR A 61 16.22 15.19 0.41
C TYR A 61 17.73 15.47 0.50
N ALA A 62 18.50 14.51 1.00
CA ALA A 62 19.96 14.63 1.07
C ALA A 62 20.59 14.79 -0.33
N GLY A 63 20.18 13.97 -1.30
CA GLY A 63 20.65 14.08 -2.68
C GLY A 63 20.27 15.41 -3.32
N ALA A 64 19.04 15.88 -3.11
CA ALA A 64 18.57 17.14 -3.64
C ALA A 64 19.30 18.34 -3.04
N ALA A 65 19.59 18.33 -1.73
CA ALA A 65 20.32 19.40 -1.08
C ALA A 65 21.72 19.59 -1.68
N ILE A 66 22.45 18.49 -1.93
CA ILE A 66 23.77 18.53 -2.58
C ILE A 66 23.67 19.13 -3.99
N MET A 67 22.67 18.70 -4.76
CA MET A 67 22.47 19.18 -6.13
C MET A 67 22.12 20.67 -6.18
N VAL A 68 21.35 21.19 -5.21
CA VAL A 68 21.03 22.62 -5.09
C VAL A 68 22.27 23.44 -4.78
N VAL A 69 23.13 22.98 -3.86
CA VAL A 69 24.40 23.66 -3.57
C VAL A 69 25.27 23.73 -4.82
N VAL A 70 25.44 22.62 -5.53
CA VAL A 70 26.22 22.56 -6.78
C VAL A 70 25.63 23.47 -7.87
N ALA A 71 24.31 23.49 -8.04
CA ALA A 71 23.64 24.36 -9.01
C ALA A 71 23.78 25.86 -8.66
N SER A 72 23.65 26.22 -7.37
CA SER A 72 23.83 27.59 -6.90
C SER A 72 25.26 28.09 -7.15
N LEU A 73 26.26 27.23 -6.92
CA LEU A 73 27.66 27.54 -7.15
C LEU A 73 27.97 27.72 -8.66
N GLN A 74 27.37 26.87 -9.50
CA GLN A 74 27.47 27.03 -10.95
C GLN A 74 26.90 28.37 -11.43
N ILE A 75 25.75 28.80 -10.90
CA ILE A 75 25.16 30.10 -11.26
C ILE A 75 26.07 31.25 -10.81
N TYR A 76 26.62 31.17 -9.60
CA TYR A 76 27.53 32.20 -9.07
C TYR A 76 28.76 32.41 -9.97
N ILE A 77 29.38 31.32 -10.43
CA ILE A 77 30.55 31.41 -11.31
C ILE A 77 30.15 32.02 -12.66
N LYS A 78 29.04 31.56 -13.26
CA LYS A 78 28.54 32.07 -14.54
C LYS A 78 28.17 33.55 -14.51
N MET A 79 27.64 34.02 -13.37
CA MET A 79 27.30 35.42 -13.15
C MET A 79 28.55 36.31 -13.08
N ASN A 80 29.60 35.87 -12.40
CA ASN A 80 30.84 36.65 -12.30
C ASN A 80 31.66 36.68 -13.60
N LEU A 81 31.48 35.69 -14.48
CA LEU A 81 32.14 35.63 -15.79
C LEU A 81 31.34 36.34 -16.90
N HIS A 82 30.20 36.97 -16.56
CA HIS A 82 29.25 37.57 -17.50
C HIS A 82 28.92 36.64 -18.68
N GLU A 83 28.79 35.33 -18.41
CA GLU A 83 28.37 34.38 -19.44
C GLU A 83 26.87 34.56 -19.75
N GLY A 84 26.50 34.48 -21.04
CA GLY A 84 25.12 34.63 -21.49
C GLY A 84 24.14 33.55 -21.01
N ASP A 85 24.64 32.48 -20.37
CA ASP A 85 23.87 31.31 -19.94
C ASP A 85 23.37 31.37 -18.48
N VAL A 86 23.55 32.50 -17.79
CA VAL A 86 23.06 32.70 -16.42
C VAL A 86 21.54 32.51 -16.34
N THR A 87 20.80 33.12 -17.25
CA THR A 87 19.32 33.07 -17.25
C THR A 87 18.79 31.65 -17.43
N LYS A 88 19.47 30.83 -18.24
CA LYS A 88 19.14 29.40 -18.44
C LYS A 88 19.38 28.59 -17.17
N SER A 89 20.49 28.87 -16.48
CA SER A 89 20.86 28.18 -15.24
C SER A 89 19.89 28.54 -14.10
N ILE A 90 19.42 29.79 -14.05
CA ILE A 90 18.36 30.24 -13.12
C ILE A 90 17.02 29.57 -13.42
N MET A 91 16.60 29.49 -14.69
CA MET A 91 15.36 28.79 -15.07
C MET A 91 15.40 27.30 -14.69
N MET A 92 16.55 26.63 -14.87
CA MET A 92 16.74 25.25 -14.41
C MET A 92 16.65 25.13 -12.89
N LEU A 93 17.19 26.09 -12.12
CA LEU A 93 17.07 26.10 -10.67
C LEU A 93 15.61 26.20 -10.22
N ILE A 94 14.82 27.09 -10.83
CA ILE A 94 13.39 27.25 -10.52
C ILE A 94 12.61 25.96 -10.83
N GLY A 95 12.89 25.33 -11.97
CA GLY A 95 12.32 24.02 -12.32
C GLY A 95 12.69 22.93 -11.31
N GLY A 96 13.94 22.92 -10.84
CA GLY A 96 14.42 21.99 -9.81
C GLY A 96 13.76 22.18 -8.45
N ILE A 97 13.54 23.43 -8.02
CA ILE A 97 12.85 23.73 -6.75
C ILE A 97 11.39 23.28 -6.82
N LEU A 98 10.69 23.58 -7.92
CA LEU A 98 9.31 23.14 -8.12
C LEU A 98 9.21 21.60 -8.21
N PHE A 99 10.17 20.95 -8.86
CA PHE A 99 10.26 19.50 -8.92
C PHE A 99 10.47 18.89 -7.53
N MET A 100 11.33 19.48 -6.69
CA MET A 100 11.57 19.02 -5.32
C MET A 100 10.31 19.09 -4.45
N ILE A 101 9.60 20.22 -4.49
CA ILE A 101 8.33 20.38 -3.75
C ILE A 101 7.28 19.39 -4.27
N GLY A 102 7.19 19.22 -5.59
CA GLY A 102 6.30 18.24 -6.22
C GLY A 102 6.64 16.81 -5.82
N ALA A 103 7.90 16.42 -5.84
CA ALA A 103 8.35 15.09 -5.44
C ALA A 103 8.02 14.79 -3.98
N MET A 104 8.19 15.78 -3.09
CA MET A 104 7.88 15.65 -1.67
C MET A 104 6.38 15.43 -1.40
N ILE A 105 5.48 15.98 -2.22
CA ILE A 105 4.03 15.84 -2.02
C ILE A 105 3.50 14.62 -2.78
N VAL A 106 3.92 14.45 -4.03
CA VAL A 106 3.38 13.44 -4.94
C VAL A 106 3.89 12.05 -4.60
N MET A 107 5.17 11.89 -4.22
CA MET A 107 5.72 10.56 -3.95
C MET A 107 5.07 9.89 -2.73
N PRO A 108 4.86 10.56 -1.58
CA PRO A 108 4.13 9.98 -0.45
C PRO A 108 2.64 9.81 -0.73
N ALA A 109 2.01 10.81 -1.39
CA ALA A 109 0.58 10.75 -1.71
C ALA A 109 0.23 9.66 -2.72
N PHE A 110 1.14 9.34 -3.65
CA PHE A 110 0.97 8.23 -4.60
C PHE A 110 0.83 6.88 -3.88
N PHE A 111 1.47 6.71 -2.73
CA PHE A 111 1.36 5.52 -1.89
C PHE A 111 0.29 5.65 -0.79
N GLY A 112 -0.53 6.71 -0.80
CA GLY A 112 -1.63 6.92 0.13
C GLY A 112 -1.25 7.54 1.48
N TYR A 113 0.00 7.97 1.66
CA TYR A 113 0.45 8.61 2.89
C TYR A 113 0.36 10.13 2.73
N GLN A 114 -0.51 10.75 3.52
CA GLN A 114 -0.80 12.19 3.47
C GLN A 114 0.05 12.98 4.47
N ASP A 115 0.34 12.36 5.62
CA ASP A 115 1.21 12.91 6.65
C ASP A 115 2.32 11.90 6.94
N MET A 116 3.57 12.26 6.62
CA MET A 116 4.75 11.50 7.06
C MET A 116 5.16 11.87 8.50
N SER A 117 4.22 12.36 9.32
CA SER A 117 4.40 12.53 10.75
C SER A 117 4.20 11.17 11.46
N PHE A 118 5.09 10.22 11.20
CA PHE A 118 5.26 9.07 12.10
C PHE A 118 6.04 9.57 13.31
N ILE A 119 5.33 10.29 14.17
CA ILE A 119 5.76 10.58 15.53
C ILE A 119 5.85 9.22 16.23
N PHE A 120 7.02 8.89 16.76
CA PHE A 120 7.17 7.87 17.77
C PHE A 120 6.54 8.35 19.08
#